data_AF-A0A2N0QLP8-F1
#
_entry.id   AF-A0A2N0QLP8-F1
#
_cell.length_a   1.000
_cell.length_b   1.000
_cell.length_c   1.000
_cell.angle_alpha   90.00
_cell.angle_beta   90.00
_cell.angle_gamma   90.00
#
_symmetry.space_group_name_H-M   'P 1'
#
loop_
_entity.id
_entity.type
_entity.pdbx_description
1 polymer ?
#
loop_
_entity_poly.entity_id
_entity_poly.type
_entity_poly.pdbx_seq_one_letter_code
_entity_poly.pdbx_strand_id
1 'polypeptide(L)'
;MLNMGDFVGTLEEDFLKFISVEGESFLSYTTFQLGQFVENGFLKTLFDKNPQQLIDKAQLLVDMFGESANMNNFAQQAAAMNIQPSTLSLIFSIALYASSRFGDMGDSESECPSADDEFGSTFLSTPKTTPKPVHVSPPNTA
;
A
#
# COMPACT_ATOMS: atom_id res chain seq x y z
N MET A 1 -32.91 -21.17 -18.88
CA MET A 1 -33.15 -20.70 -17.50
C MET A 1 -32.19 -21.48 -16.62
N LEU A 2 -31.17 -20.83 -16.07
CA LEU A 2 -30.28 -21.47 -15.09
C LEU A 2 -31.05 -21.56 -13.76
N ASN A 3 -31.00 -22.74 -13.15
CA ASN A 3 -31.71 -23.06 -11.92
C ASN A 3 -31.07 -22.30 -10.75
N MET A 4 -31.84 -21.45 -10.06
CA MET A 4 -31.41 -20.63 -8.91
C MET A 4 -31.12 -21.47 -7.64
N GLY A 5 -30.97 -22.79 -7.76
CA GLY A 5 -30.84 -23.75 -6.67
C GLY A 5 -29.50 -24.48 -6.62
N ASP A 6 -28.52 -24.11 -7.45
CA ASP A 6 -27.22 -24.79 -7.53
C ASP A 6 -26.06 -24.02 -6.85
N PHE A 7 -26.38 -22.91 -6.18
CA PHE A 7 -25.44 -22.14 -5.35
C PHE A 7 -25.57 -22.61 -3.90
N VAL A 8 -25.20 -23.87 -3.62
CA VAL A 8 -25.24 -24.45 -2.27
C VAL A 8 -23.80 -24.68 -1.78
N GLY A 9 -23.05 -23.58 -1.71
CA GLY A 9 -22.04 -23.36 -0.69
C GLY A 9 -22.58 -22.27 0.22
N THR A 10 -22.48 -22.44 1.54
CA THR A 10 -22.73 -21.29 2.42
C THR A 10 -21.64 -20.24 2.17
N LEU A 11 -21.97 -18.95 2.32
CA LEU A 11 -20.98 -17.85 2.24
C LEU A 11 -19.72 -18.16 3.08
N GLU A 12 -19.90 -18.85 4.20
CA GLU A 12 -18.84 -19.30 5.09
C GLU A 12 -17.94 -20.37 4.45
N GLU A 13 -18.50 -21.40 3.82
CA GLU A 13 -17.74 -22.44 3.11
C GLU A 13 -16.98 -21.87 1.92
N ASP A 14 -17.60 -20.98 1.15
CA ASP A 14 -16.96 -20.31 0.02
C ASP A 14 -15.81 -19.40 0.48
N PHE A 15 -15.99 -18.69 1.60
CA PHE A 15 -14.94 -17.85 2.19
C PHE A 15 -13.78 -18.69 2.75
N LEU A 16 -14.06 -19.78 3.45
CA LEU A 16 -13.03 -20.69 3.96
C LEU A 16 -12.25 -21.37 2.83
N LYS A 17 -12.95 -21.73 1.75
CA LYS A 17 -12.34 -22.25 0.53
C LYS A 17 -11.43 -21.22 -0.13
N PHE A 18 -11.88 -19.97 -0.24
CA PHE A 18 -11.07 -18.86 -0.73
C PHE A 18 -9.79 -18.69 0.10
N ILE A 19 -9.90 -18.59 1.43
CA ILE A 19 -8.73 -18.46 2.33
C ILE A 19 -7.76 -19.63 2.12
N SER A 20 -8.28 -20.85 2.01
CA SER A 20 -7.46 -22.05 1.87
C SER A 20 -6.72 -22.14 0.54
N VAL A 21 -7.25 -21.57 -0.53
CA VAL A 21 -6.70 -21.70 -1.89
C VAL A 21 -5.87 -20.48 -2.25
N GLU A 22 -6.36 -19.29 -1.94
CA GLU A 22 -5.85 -18.03 -2.46
C GLU A 22 -5.38 -17.06 -1.36
N GLY A 23 -5.58 -17.39 -0.09
CA GLY A 23 -5.35 -16.47 1.01
C GLY A 23 -3.91 -15.94 1.08
N GLU A 24 -2.92 -16.80 0.83
CA GLU A 24 -1.51 -16.39 0.83
C GLU A 24 -1.18 -15.46 -0.36
N SER A 25 -1.60 -15.83 -1.56
CA SER A 25 -1.46 -15.01 -2.78
C SER A 25 -2.13 -13.65 -2.61
N PHE A 26 -3.34 -13.63 -2.06
CA PHE A 26 -4.10 -12.42 -1.74
C PHE A 26 -3.32 -11.51 -0.79
N LEU A 27 -2.77 -12.06 0.31
CA LEU A 27 -2.03 -11.29 1.29
C LEU A 27 -0.69 -10.79 0.75
N SER A 28 0.04 -11.63 0.01
CA SER A 28 1.32 -11.28 -0.60
C SER A 28 1.15 -10.13 -1.58
N TYR A 29 0.20 -10.26 -2.50
CA TYR A 29 -0.08 -9.24 -3.50
C TYR A 29 -0.65 -7.95 -2.90
N THR A 30 -1.55 -8.07 -1.91
CA THR A 30 -2.03 -6.91 -1.13
C THR A 30 -0.87 -6.18 -0.46
N THR A 31 0.06 -6.93 0.15
CA THR A 31 1.24 -6.36 0.81
C THR A 31 2.15 -5.66 -0.20
N PHE A 32 2.36 -6.25 -1.37
CA PHE A 32 3.13 -5.64 -2.45
C PHE A 32 2.50 -4.31 -2.90
N GLN A 33 1.19 -4.29 -3.19
CA GLN A 33 0.47 -3.07 -3.61
C GLN A 33 0.51 -1.99 -2.52
N LEU A 34 0.40 -2.37 -1.25
CA LEU A 34 0.56 -1.45 -0.13
C LEU A 34 1.98 -0.85 -0.06
N GLY A 35 3.00 -1.68 -0.27
CA GLY A 35 4.40 -1.26 -0.32
C GLY A 35 4.65 -0.23 -1.41
N GLN A 36 4.00 -0.37 -2.57
CA GLN A 36 4.16 0.56 -3.68
C GLN A 36 3.81 2.02 -3.30
N PHE A 37 2.82 2.28 -2.44
CA PHE A 37 2.50 3.65 -2.01
C PHE A 37 3.62 4.35 -1.22
N VAL A 38 4.49 3.55 -0.59
CA VAL A 38 5.69 4.05 0.10
C VAL A 38 6.81 4.25 -0.91
N GLU A 39 7.09 3.24 -1.73
CA GLU A 39 8.20 3.23 -2.68
C GLU A 39 8.06 4.29 -3.77
N ASN A 40 6.85 4.46 -4.31
CA ASN A 40 6.57 5.47 -5.33
C ASN A 40 6.43 6.90 -4.77
N GLY A 41 6.56 7.06 -3.44
CA GLY A 41 6.49 8.37 -2.79
C GLY A 41 5.09 8.99 -2.75
N PHE A 42 4.03 8.25 -3.05
CA PHE A 42 2.65 8.75 -2.99
C PHE A 42 2.32 9.28 -1.60
N LEU A 43 2.59 8.51 -0.54
CA LEU A 43 2.33 8.95 0.83
C LEU A 43 3.16 10.18 1.20
N LYS A 44 4.42 10.24 0.75
CA LYS A 44 5.27 11.41 0.95
C LYS A 44 4.64 12.66 0.30
N THR A 45 4.14 12.51 -0.92
CA THR A 45 3.51 13.60 -1.68
C THR A 45 2.21 14.08 -1.03
N LEU A 46 1.37 13.14 -0.59
CA LEU A 46 0.08 13.43 0.05
C LEU A 46 0.24 14.17 1.40
N PHE A 47 1.31 13.85 2.14
CA PHE A 47 1.59 14.43 3.46
C PHE A 47 2.71 15.48 3.47
N ASP A 48 3.21 15.90 2.30
CA ASP A 48 4.21 16.96 2.24
C ASP A 48 3.67 18.25 2.89
N LYS A 49 4.49 18.86 3.72
CA LYS A 49 4.17 20.08 4.48
C LYS A 49 4.83 21.31 3.87
N ASN A 50 5.54 21.17 2.75
CA ASN A 50 6.17 22.29 2.06
C ASN A 50 5.11 23.31 1.60
N PRO A 51 5.10 24.54 2.16
CA PRO A 51 4.09 25.54 1.85
C PRO A 51 4.20 26.09 0.41
N GLN A 52 5.32 25.86 -0.27
CA GLN A 52 5.51 26.22 -1.68
C GLN A 52 4.89 25.20 -2.66
N GLN A 53 4.58 23.98 -2.18
CA GLN A 53 4.01 22.93 -3.01
C GLN A 53 2.49 22.93 -2.82
N LEU A 54 1.79 23.64 -3.70
CA LEU A 54 0.33 23.67 -3.69
C LEU A 54 -0.20 22.38 -4.32
N ILE A 55 -0.31 21.32 -3.51
CA ILE A 55 -0.91 20.05 -3.93
C ILE A 55 -2.35 20.00 -3.44
N ASP A 56 -3.29 19.87 -4.37
CA ASP A 56 -4.67 19.55 -4.05
C ASP A 56 -4.77 18.07 -3.67
N LYS A 57 -4.89 17.82 -2.36
CA LYS A 57 -4.95 16.48 -1.79
C LYS A 57 -6.24 15.76 -2.17
N ALA A 58 -7.32 16.50 -2.43
CA ALA A 58 -8.59 15.90 -2.85
C ALA A 58 -8.42 15.31 -4.24
N GLN A 59 -7.88 16.13 -5.15
CA GLN A 59 -7.63 15.73 -6.52
C GLN A 59 -6.63 14.58 -6.59
N LEU A 60 -5.54 14.63 -5.81
CA LEU A 60 -4.54 13.55 -5.78
C LEU A 60 -5.13 12.19 -5.36
N LEU A 61 -6.06 12.17 -4.40
CA LEU A 61 -6.75 10.95 -3.99
C LEU A 61 -7.72 10.46 -5.08
N VAL A 62 -8.47 11.37 -5.71
CA VAL A 62 -9.40 11.04 -6.79
C VAL A 62 -8.66 10.54 -8.03
N ASP A 63 -7.53 11.13 -8.39
CA ASP A 63 -6.72 10.70 -9.54
C ASP A 63 -6.16 9.28 -9.35
N MET A 64 -5.79 8.91 -8.11
CA MET A 64 -5.24 7.59 -7.78
C MET A 64 -6.32 6.51 -7.63
N PHE A 65 -7.45 6.86 -6.99
CA PHE A 65 -8.43 5.89 -6.49
C PHE A 65 -9.84 6.08 -7.05
N GLY A 66 -10.06 7.10 -7.87
CA GLY A 66 -11.35 7.47 -8.45
C GLY A 66 -12.26 8.28 -7.51
N GLU A 67 -13.46 8.59 -7.99
CA GLU A 67 -14.44 9.43 -7.30
C GLU A 67 -14.88 8.89 -5.93
N SER A 68 -14.77 7.58 -5.70
CA SER A 68 -15.05 6.97 -4.39
C SER A 68 -14.13 7.50 -3.28
N ALA A 69 -12.95 7.98 -3.63
CA ALA A 69 -11.98 8.57 -2.70
C ALA A 69 -12.24 10.05 -2.39
N ASN A 70 -13.30 10.65 -2.94
CA ASN A 70 -13.61 12.05 -2.69
C ASN A 70 -13.80 12.30 -1.19
N MET A 71 -12.99 13.19 -0.61
CA MET A 71 -12.95 13.46 0.83
C MET A 71 -14.29 13.98 1.38
N ASN A 72 -15.13 14.59 0.55
CA ASN A 72 -16.44 15.08 0.96
C ASN A 72 -17.37 13.94 1.42
N ASN A 73 -17.20 12.74 0.85
CA ASN A 73 -17.96 11.55 1.24
C ASN A 73 -17.67 11.12 2.69
N PHE A 74 -16.54 11.55 3.25
CA PHE A 74 -16.05 11.12 4.56
C PHE A 74 -16.16 12.22 5.62
N ALA A 75 -16.55 13.44 5.27
CA ALA A 75 -16.49 14.60 6.14
C ALA A 75 -17.26 14.40 7.47
N GLN A 76 -18.49 13.90 7.40
CA GLN A 76 -19.34 13.70 8.57
C GLN A 76 -18.78 12.60 9.49
N GLN A 77 -18.31 11.49 8.92
CA GLN A 77 -17.79 10.36 9.71
C GLN A 77 -16.39 10.66 10.29
N ALA A 78 -15.55 11.35 9.53
CA ALA A 78 -14.24 11.80 10.00
C ALA A 78 -14.37 12.75 11.20
N ALA A 79 -15.37 13.65 11.16
CA ALA A 79 -15.69 14.52 12.29
C ALA A 79 -16.15 13.72 13.52
N ALA A 80 -17.03 12.73 13.35
CA ALA A 80 -17.48 11.87 14.44
C ALA A 80 -16.33 11.05 15.07
N MET A 81 -15.34 10.67 14.27
CA MET A 81 -14.15 9.93 14.71
C MET A 81 -12.98 10.82 15.17
N ASN A 82 -13.13 12.15 15.11
CA ASN A 82 -12.09 13.14 15.40
C ASN A 82 -10.79 12.92 14.58
N ILE A 83 -10.93 12.63 13.29
CA ILE A 83 -9.81 12.47 12.34
C ILE A 83 -10.02 13.36 11.11
N GLN A 84 -8.95 13.57 10.33
CA GLN A 84 -9.03 14.33 9.08
C GLN A 84 -9.75 13.50 8.00
N PRO A 85 -10.67 14.08 7.19
CA PRO A 85 -11.35 13.37 6.10
C PRO A 85 -10.39 12.75 5.09
N SER A 86 -9.24 13.39 4.85
CA SER A 86 -8.16 12.85 4.00
C SER A 86 -7.62 11.52 4.52
N THR A 87 -7.52 11.35 5.85
CA THR A 87 -7.02 10.13 6.47
C THR A 87 -8.03 8.99 6.30
N LEU A 88 -9.32 9.27 6.49
CA LEU A 88 -10.37 8.26 6.36
C LEU A 88 -10.57 7.84 4.89
N SER A 89 -10.55 8.81 3.96
CA SER A 89 -10.56 8.54 2.52
C SER A 89 -9.39 7.67 2.09
N LEU A 90 -8.17 7.98 2.55
CA LEU A 90 -6.97 7.21 2.22
C LEU A 90 -7.09 5.76 2.70
N ILE A 91 -7.49 5.53 3.95
CA ILE A 91 -7.64 4.17 4.50
C ILE A 91 -8.67 3.37 3.70
N PHE A 92 -9.84 3.96 3.44
CA PHE A 92 -10.88 3.32 2.64
C PHE A 92 -10.38 2.97 1.23
N SER A 93 -9.73 3.92 0.59
CA SER A 93 -9.27 3.78 -0.81
C SER A 93 -8.15 2.76 -0.94
N ILE A 94 -7.21 2.72 0.02
CA ILE A 94 -6.16 1.70 0.07
C ILE A 94 -6.76 0.30 0.23
N ALA A 95 -7.71 0.13 1.16
CA ALA A 95 -8.35 -1.16 1.39
C ALA A 95 -9.13 -1.63 0.14
N LEU A 96 -9.87 -0.72 -0.49
CA LEU A 96 -10.64 -1.01 -1.70
C LEU A 96 -9.72 -1.31 -2.90
N TYR A 97 -8.67 -0.52 -3.11
CA TYR A 97 -7.71 -0.71 -4.19
C TYR A 97 -7.01 -2.07 -4.09
N ALA A 98 -6.47 -2.41 -2.91
CA ALA A 98 -5.83 -3.70 -2.69
C ALA A 98 -6.79 -4.88 -2.94
N SER A 99 -8.03 -4.78 -2.45
CA SER A 99 -9.06 -5.79 -2.67
C SER A 99 -9.44 -5.95 -4.14
N SER A 100 -9.53 -4.84 -4.89
CA SER A 100 -9.89 -4.85 -6.32
C SER A 100 -8.82 -5.47 -7.21
N ARG A 101 -7.55 -5.26 -6.86
CA ARG A 101 -6.41 -5.70 -7.68
C ARG A 101 -6.16 -7.20 -7.61
N PHE A 102 -6.64 -7.87 -6.56
CA PHE A 102 -6.59 -9.32 -6.49
C PHE A 102 -7.53 -9.99 -7.52
N GLY A 103 -8.70 -9.41 -7.77
CA GLY A 103 -9.64 -9.93 -8.77
C GLY A 103 -9.10 -9.88 -10.22
N ASP A 104 -8.16 -9.00 -10.49
CA ASP A 104 -7.51 -8.80 -11.79
C ASP A 104 -6.44 -9.87 -12.11
N MET A 105 -6.04 -10.68 -11.12
CA MET A 105 -5.10 -11.80 -11.30
C MET A 105 -5.78 -13.08 -11.82
N GLY A 106 -7.12 -13.18 -11.77
CA GLY A 106 -7.87 -14.41 -12.07
C GLY A 106 -7.87 -14.85 -13.53
N ASP A 107 -7.46 -13.99 -14.47
CA ASP A 107 -7.45 -14.28 -15.92
C ASP A 107 -6.03 -14.50 -16.50
N SER A 108 -4.98 -14.37 -15.67
CA SER A 108 -3.60 -14.57 -16.14
C SER A 108 -3.02 -15.85 -15.56
N GLU A 109 -2.91 -16.87 -16.41
CA GLU A 109 -2.03 -18.03 -16.21
C GLU A 109 -0.58 -17.53 -16.09
N SER A 110 -0.18 -17.02 -14.92
CA SER A 110 1.16 -16.49 -14.69
C SER A 110 1.87 -17.34 -13.65
N GLU A 111 2.86 -18.05 -14.15
CA GLU A 111 3.86 -18.85 -13.45
C GLU A 111 4.52 -17.98 -12.36
N CYS A 112 4.30 -18.35 -11.08
CA CYS A 112 4.91 -17.67 -9.95
C CYS A 112 6.44 -17.70 -10.12
N PRO A 113 7.14 -16.56 -10.18
CA PRO A 113 8.58 -16.59 -9.97
C PRO A 113 8.79 -17.08 -8.54
N SER A 114 9.45 -18.23 -8.37
CA SER A 114 9.83 -18.76 -7.06
C SER A 114 10.60 -17.68 -6.33
N ALA A 115 10.01 -17.17 -5.24
CA ALA A 115 10.69 -16.28 -4.33
C ALA A 115 11.77 -17.09 -3.62
N ASP A 116 13.01 -16.98 -4.10
CA ASP A 116 14.16 -17.25 -3.27
C ASP A 116 14.16 -16.17 -2.18
N ASP A 117 14.06 -16.65 -0.93
CA ASP A 117 14.01 -15.88 0.30
C ASP A 117 15.10 -14.80 0.40
N GLU A 118 14.76 -13.51 0.28
CA GLU A 118 15.53 -12.44 0.92
C GLU A 118 14.75 -11.11 1.07
N PHE A 119 13.61 -11.12 1.76
CA PHE A 119 13.06 -9.85 2.25
C PHE A 119 12.54 -9.96 3.69
N GLY A 120 13.48 -9.97 4.64
CA GLY A 120 13.12 -10.11 6.05
C GLY A 120 14.11 -9.64 7.12
N SER A 121 15.26 -9.01 6.82
CA SER A 121 16.23 -8.75 7.93
C SER A 121 17.06 -7.46 7.95
N THR A 122 16.89 -6.50 7.04
CA THR A 122 17.77 -5.30 7.04
C THR A 122 17.23 -4.09 7.83
N PHE A 123 15.98 -4.11 8.31
CA PHE A 123 15.37 -2.91 8.95
C PHE A 123 15.82 -2.63 10.41
N LEU A 124 16.73 -3.43 10.99
CA LEU A 124 17.25 -3.22 12.35
C LEU A 124 18.79 -3.07 12.36
N SER A 125 19.31 -2.06 11.66
CA SER A 125 20.66 -1.55 11.93
C SER A 125 20.57 -0.18 12.59
N THR A 126 20.81 -0.15 13.91
CA THR A 126 20.92 1.08 14.70
C THR A 126 22.04 2.00 14.20
N PRO A 127 21.92 3.34 14.29
CA PRO A 127 23.02 4.23 13.98
C PRO A 127 23.87 4.46 15.24
N LYS A 128 25.12 3.95 15.27
CA LYS A 128 26.12 4.38 16.25
C LYS A 128 27.56 4.21 15.75
N THR A 129 28.22 5.31 15.37
CA THR A 129 29.38 5.92 16.06
C THR A 129 30.12 6.92 15.16
N THR A 130 30.32 8.12 15.73
CA THR A 130 31.17 9.30 15.46
C THR A 130 32.30 9.22 14.40
N PRO A 131 32.53 10.28 13.60
CA PRO A 131 33.69 10.36 12.71
C PRO A 131 34.98 10.74 13.46
N LYS A 132 36.10 10.05 13.18
CA LYS A 132 37.46 10.47 13.59
C LYS A 132 38.03 11.50 12.61
N PRO A 133 38.92 12.43 13.06
CA PRO A 133 39.44 13.49 12.21
C PRO A 133 40.49 12.96 11.22
N VAL A 134 40.46 13.48 10.00
CA VAL A 134 41.42 13.18 8.93
C VAL A 134 42.76 13.87 9.25
N HIS A 135 43.81 13.08 9.46
CA HIS A 135 45.18 13.59 9.51
C HIS A 135 45.68 13.78 8.08
N VAL A 136 45.79 15.04 7.63
CA VAL A 136 46.37 15.39 6.33
C VAL A 136 47.89 15.43 6.49
N SER A 137 48.62 14.56 5.78
CA SER A 137 50.07 14.72 5.63
C SER A 137 50.39 15.63 4.45
N PRO A 138 51.42 16.49 4.52
CA PRO A 138 51.75 17.41 3.43
C PRO A 138 52.45 16.71 2.26
N PRO A 139 52.47 17.32 1.06
CA PRO A 139 53.10 16.75 -0.12
C PRO A 139 54.63 16.85 -0.04
N ASN A 140 55.32 15.72 -0.29
CA ASN A 140 56.78 15.71 -0.43
C ASN A 140 57.16 16.48 -1.70
N THR A 141 57.95 17.53 -1.50
CA THR A 141 58.59 18.30 -2.58
C THR A 141 60.06 17.88 -2.64
N ALA A 142 60.45 17.18 -3.70
CA ALA A 142 61.75 17.17 -4.37
C ALA A 142 61.85 15.95 -5.30
#